data_AF-A0A512IQM6-F1
#
_entry.id   AF-A0A512IQM6-F1
#
_cell.length_a   1.000
_cell.length_b   1.000
_cell.length_c   1.000
_cell.angle_alpha   90.00
_cell.angle_beta   90.00
_cell.angle_gamma   90.00
#
_symmetry.space_group_name_H-M   'P 1'
#
loop_
_entity.id
_entity.type
_entity.pdbx_description
1 polymer ?
#
loop_
_entity_poly.entity_id
_entity_poly.type
_entity_poly.pdbx_seq_one_letter_code
_entity_poly.pdbx_strand_id
1 'polypeptide(L)'
;MSKLAEIVRAAASKGRRLAAAYPASTKKDELPWKVIEAFDADVRGHVERDRRIEDERDRVLIAAVNLAETPPDADARELESARRHLVDAVDYLEQAVLRFGIVNREAARLGYGDPGDRVSMER
;
A
#
# COMPACT_ATOMS: atom_id res chain seq x y z
N MET A 1 -14.60 -13.69 -0.21
CA MET A 1 -13.60 -12.72 -0.71
C MET A 1 -12.68 -13.38 -1.73
N SER A 2 -12.29 -12.67 -2.79
CA SER A 2 -11.27 -13.17 -3.74
C SER A 2 -9.90 -13.30 -3.05
N LYS A 3 -9.07 -14.24 -3.50
CA LYS A 3 -7.71 -14.42 -2.97
C LYS A 3 -6.85 -13.17 -3.19
N LEU A 4 -7.06 -12.43 -4.28
CA LEU A 4 -6.35 -11.16 -4.51
C LEU A 4 -6.74 -10.10 -3.47
N ALA A 5 -8.01 -10.02 -3.07
CA ALA A 5 -8.43 -9.10 -2.02
C ALA A 5 -7.72 -9.39 -0.68
N GLU A 6 -7.54 -10.66 -0.32
CA GLU A 6 -6.81 -11.05 0.89
C GLU A 6 -5.33 -10.64 0.83
N ILE A 7 -4.69 -10.84 -0.31
CA ILE A 7 -3.30 -10.40 -0.55
C ILE A 7 -3.18 -8.88 -0.42
N VAL A 8 -4.11 -8.12 -1.00
CA VAL A 8 -4.17 -6.65 -0.88
C VAL A 8 -4.26 -6.23 0.59
N ARG A 9 -5.14 -6.85 1.37
CA ARG A 9 -5.29 -6.58 2.81
C ARG A 9 -4.01 -6.92 3.59
N ALA A 10 -3.36 -8.03 3.27
CA ALA A 10 -2.11 -8.44 3.90
C ALA A 10 -0.97 -7.46 3.60
N ALA A 11 -0.83 -7.02 2.35
CA ALA A 11 0.15 -6.02 1.94
C ALA A 11 -0.07 -4.68 2.66
N ALA A 12 -1.30 -4.19 2.69
CA ALA A 12 -1.65 -2.97 3.40
C ALA A 12 -1.39 -3.08 4.92
N SER A 13 -1.71 -4.23 5.52
CA SER A 13 -1.39 -4.50 6.93
C SER A 13 0.12 -4.44 7.21
N LYS A 14 0.96 -4.96 6.31
CA LYS A 14 2.42 -4.85 6.44
C LYS A 14 2.88 -3.39 6.34
N GLY A 15 2.36 -2.62 5.38
CA GLY A 15 2.65 -1.20 5.23
C GLY A 15 2.30 -0.40 6.49
N ARG A 16 1.08 -0.57 7.03
CA ARG A 16 0.64 0.06 8.28
C ARG A 16 1.57 -0.26 9.45
N ARG A 17 1.97 -1.53 9.63
CA ARG A 17 2.91 -1.93 10.70
C ARG A 17 4.26 -1.24 10.58
N LEU A 18 4.80 -1.12 9.37
CA LEU A 18 6.07 -0.43 9.13
C LEU A 18 5.96 1.07 9.42
N ALA A 19 4.88 1.71 8.98
CA ALA A 19 4.60 3.12 9.29
C ALA A 19 4.48 3.36 10.80
N ALA A 20 3.74 2.50 11.51
CA ALA A 20 3.53 2.60 12.95
C ALA A 20 4.80 2.33 13.77
N ALA A 21 5.71 1.49 13.29
CA ALA A 21 6.93 1.13 14.00
C ALA A 21 8.15 2.02 13.67
N TYR A 22 8.05 2.90 12.67
CA TYR A 22 9.11 3.87 12.36
C TYR A 22 9.35 4.85 13.54
N PRO A 23 10.60 5.24 13.87
CA PRO A 23 11.87 4.85 13.24
C PRO A 23 12.48 3.54 13.78
N ALA A 24 11.87 2.87 14.75
CA ALA A 24 12.45 1.70 15.39
C ALA A 24 12.62 0.49 14.45
N SER A 25 11.79 0.36 13.41
CA SER A 25 11.76 -0.81 12.53
C SER A 25 12.53 -0.68 11.21
N THR A 26 12.85 0.52 10.74
CA THR A 26 13.48 0.75 9.43
C THR A 26 14.22 2.08 9.39
N LYS A 27 15.25 2.16 8.55
CA LYS A 27 16.00 3.41 8.36
C LYS A 27 15.23 4.41 7.52
N LYS A 28 15.58 5.68 7.69
CA LYS A 28 15.07 6.83 6.92
C LYS A 28 15.04 6.56 5.41
N ASP A 29 16.18 6.24 4.83
CA ASP A 29 16.34 6.06 3.37
C ASP A 29 15.64 4.80 2.83
N GLU A 30 15.25 3.88 3.72
CA GLU A 30 14.61 2.62 3.36
C GLU A 30 13.08 2.68 3.47
N LEU A 31 12.55 3.57 4.32
CA LEU A 31 11.12 3.62 4.65
C LEU A 31 10.21 3.73 3.40
N PRO A 32 10.46 4.65 2.44
CA PRO A 32 9.58 4.79 1.27
C PRO A 32 9.46 3.51 0.45
N TRP A 33 10.55 2.76 0.32
CA TRP A 33 10.56 1.51 -0.43
C TRP A 33 9.97 0.37 0.38
N LYS A 34 10.27 0.30 1.68
CA LYS A 34 9.81 -0.79 2.55
C LYS A 34 8.30 -0.78 2.79
N VAL A 35 7.69 0.40 2.91
CA VAL A 35 6.24 0.49 3.19
C VAL A 35 5.38 -0.01 2.02
N ILE A 36 5.86 0.11 0.78
CA ILE A 36 5.16 -0.31 -0.43
C ILE A 36 5.65 -1.65 -1.00
N GLU A 37 6.74 -2.21 -0.46
CA GLU A 37 7.41 -3.41 -0.97
C GLU A 37 6.45 -4.59 -1.22
N ALA A 38 5.60 -4.92 -0.24
CA ALA A 38 4.64 -6.01 -0.40
C ALA A 38 3.54 -5.68 -1.42
N PHE A 39 3.15 -4.42 -1.55
CA PHE A 39 2.20 -4.03 -2.57
C PHE A 39 2.79 -4.20 -3.98
N ASP A 40 4.00 -3.71 -4.19
CA ASP A 40 4.68 -3.80 -5.48
C ASP A 40 4.96 -5.26 -5.89
N ALA A 41 5.35 -6.10 -4.93
CA ALA A 41 5.63 -7.51 -5.17
C ALA A 41 4.37 -8.36 -5.36
N ASP A 42 3.36 -8.18 -4.50
CA ASP A 42 2.25 -9.13 -4.37
C ASP A 42 0.95 -8.64 -5.02
N VAL A 43 0.83 -7.35 -5.37
CA VAL A 43 -0.43 -6.77 -5.87
C VAL A 43 -0.26 -6.12 -7.25
N ARG A 44 0.72 -5.23 -7.42
CA ARG A 44 0.81 -4.35 -8.61
C ARG A 44 0.85 -5.13 -9.93
N GLY A 45 1.56 -6.26 -9.96
CA GLY A 45 1.66 -7.13 -11.14
C GLY A 45 0.42 -7.99 -11.43
N HIS A 46 -0.57 -8.00 -10.53
CA HIS A 46 -1.75 -8.86 -10.58
C HIS A 46 -3.05 -8.12 -10.91
N VAL A 47 -2.98 -6.78 -11.02
CA VAL A 47 -4.09 -5.94 -11.44
C VAL A 47 -3.82 -5.35 -12.82
N GLU A 48 -4.89 -5.06 -13.56
CA GLU A 48 -4.79 -4.22 -14.76
C GLU A 48 -4.31 -2.82 -14.39
N ARG A 49 -3.58 -2.16 -15.31
CA ARG A 49 -3.09 -0.80 -15.07
C ARG A 49 -4.25 0.16 -14.87
N ASP A 50 -4.29 0.80 -13.70
CA ASP A 50 -5.28 1.82 -13.36
C ASP A 50 -4.58 3.04 -12.77
N ARG A 51 -4.76 4.21 -13.41
CA ARG A 51 -4.12 5.45 -12.99
C ARG A 51 -4.46 5.83 -11.55
N ARG A 52 -5.68 5.55 -11.08
CA ARG A 52 -6.10 5.90 -9.71
C ARG A 52 -5.34 5.08 -8.67
N ILE A 53 -4.97 3.85 -9.00
CA ILE A 53 -4.16 2.99 -8.11
C ILE A 53 -2.72 3.52 -8.08
N GLU A 54 -2.17 3.88 -9.23
CA GLU A 54 -0.81 4.44 -9.31
C GLU A 54 -0.72 5.81 -8.61
N ASP A 55 -1.73 6.67 -8.73
CA ASP A 55 -1.80 7.95 -8.01
C ASP A 55 -1.77 7.76 -6.48
N GLU A 56 -2.48 6.75 -5.95
CA GLU A 56 -2.47 6.44 -4.52
C GLU A 56 -1.16 5.76 -4.07
N ARG A 57 -0.53 4.97 -4.95
CA ARG A 57 0.81 4.43 -4.70
C ARG A 57 1.83 5.56 -4.55
N ASP A 58 1.78 6.57 -5.41
CA ASP A 58 2.64 7.74 -5.32
C ASP A 58 2.36 8.56 -4.05
N ARG A 59 1.09 8.66 -3.62
CA ARG A 59 0.73 9.27 -2.33
C ARG A 59 1.39 8.57 -1.15
N VAL A 60 1.45 7.24 -1.14
CA VAL A 60 2.18 6.47 -0.11
C VAL A 60 3.67 6.80 -0.11
N LEU A 61 4.31 6.83 -1.29
CA LEU A 61 5.72 7.17 -1.42
C LEU A 61 6.01 8.58 -0.89
N ILE A 62 5.20 9.57 -1.25
CA ILE A 62 5.33 10.96 -0.79
C ILE A 62 5.14 11.04 0.73
N ALA A 63 4.12 10.40 1.29
CA ALA A 63 3.86 10.40 2.72
C ALA A 63 5.01 9.74 3.51
N ALA A 64 5.60 8.67 2.95
CA ALA A 64 6.72 7.98 3.56
C ALA A 64 7.98 8.83 3.56
N VAL A 65 8.26 9.55 2.47
CA VAL A 65 9.36 10.53 2.42
C VAL A 65 9.12 11.63 3.46
N ASN A 66 7.91 12.19 3.55
CA ASN A 66 7.61 13.23 4.53
C ASN A 66 7.82 12.77 5.99
N LEU A 67 7.42 11.54 6.32
CA LEU A 67 7.71 10.96 7.63
C LEU A 67 9.21 10.74 7.86
N ALA A 68 9.91 10.22 6.86
CA ALA A 68 11.35 9.96 6.93
C ALA A 68 12.18 11.26 7.06
N GLU A 69 11.72 12.34 6.42
CA GLU A 69 12.33 13.67 6.44
C GLU A 69 11.87 14.54 7.62
N THR A 70 11.03 14.01 8.53
CA THR A 70 10.63 14.74 9.73
C THR A 70 11.88 15.07 10.57
N PRO A 71 12.11 16.35 10.94
CA PRO A 71 13.31 16.74 11.69
C PRO A 71 13.48 15.97 13.01
N PRO A 72 14.72 15.69 13.45
CA PRO A 72 14.95 14.98 14.71
C PRO A 72 14.57 15.81 15.95
N ASP A 73 14.48 17.14 15.81
CA ASP A 73 14.03 18.10 16.81
C ASP A 73 12.54 18.48 16.67
N ALA A 74 11.84 17.88 15.69
CA ALA A 74 10.40 18.01 15.56
C ALA A 74 9.71 17.56 16.85
N ASP A 75 8.61 18.22 17.19
CA ASP A 75 7.86 17.82 18.37
C ASP A 75 7.15 16.48 18.16
N ALA A 76 6.76 15.83 19.26
CA ALA A 76 6.12 14.52 19.20
C ALA A 76 4.78 14.53 18.42
N ARG A 77 4.11 15.68 18.29
CA ARG A 77 2.84 15.80 17.56
C ARG A 77 3.08 15.85 16.05
N GLU A 78 4.14 16.53 15.60
CA GLU A 78 4.54 16.57 14.20
C GLU A 78 4.89 15.19 13.67
N LEU A 79 5.74 14.45 14.38
CA LEU A 79 6.11 13.08 14.03
C LEU A 79 4.88 12.16 13.99
N GLU A 80 4.00 12.27 14.99
CA GLU A 80 2.77 11.47 15.03
C GLU A 80 1.78 11.86 13.92
N SER A 81 1.72 13.13 13.54
CA SER A 81 0.92 13.58 12.41
C SER A 81 1.42 13.02 11.08
N ALA A 82 2.74 13.06 10.85
CA ALA A 82 3.35 12.48 9.65
C ALA A 82 3.14 10.96 9.60
N ARG A 83 3.22 10.28 10.75
CA ARG A 83 2.92 8.84 10.88
C ARG A 83 1.48 8.53 10.49
N ARG A 84 0.52 9.26 11.03
CA ARG A 84 -0.91 9.08 10.68
C ARG A 84 -1.16 9.30 9.20
N HIS A 85 -0.59 10.34 8.60
CA HIS A 85 -0.73 10.57 7.15
C HIS A 85 -0.21 9.40 6.31
N LEU A 86 0.91 8.77 6.70
CA LEU A 86 1.40 7.58 6.00
C LEU A 86 0.45 6.39 6.16
N VAL A 87 -0.09 6.17 7.36
CA VAL A 87 -1.08 5.11 7.60
C VAL A 87 -2.33 5.34 6.74
N ASP A 88 -2.85 6.57 6.71
CA ASP A 88 -4.01 6.94 5.90
C ASP A 88 -3.73 6.73 4.40
N ALA A 89 -2.53 7.09 3.92
CA ALA A 89 -2.14 6.86 2.53
C ALA A 89 -2.15 5.36 2.17
N VAL A 90 -1.66 4.49 3.07
CA VAL A 90 -1.71 3.03 2.88
C VAL A 90 -3.17 2.54 2.84
N ASP A 91 -4.03 3.09 3.69
CA ASP A 91 -5.46 2.74 3.72
C ASP A 91 -6.18 3.17 2.43
N TYR A 92 -5.86 4.36 1.91
CA TYR A 92 -6.42 4.83 0.63
C TYR A 92 -5.94 3.97 -0.55
N LEU A 93 -4.69 3.54 -0.55
CA LEU A 93 -4.19 2.61 -1.57
C LEU A 93 -4.93 1.26 -1.51
N GLU A 94 -5.10 0.68 -0.31
CA GLU A 94 -5.89 -0.54 -0.10
C GLU A 94 -7.30 -0.37 -0.69
N GLN A 95 -7.99 0.71 -0.32
CA GLN A 95 -9.34 1.00 -0.80
C GLN A 95 -9.40 1.21 -2.31
N ALA A 96 -8.42 1.91 -2.89
CA ALA A 96 -8.35 2.14 -4.32
C ALA A 96 -8.22 0.82 -5.09
N VAL A 97 -7.37 -0.10 -4.64
CA VAL A 97 -7.22 -1.40 -5.29
C VAL A 97 -8.46 -2.26 -5.12
N LEU A 98 -9.06 -2.30 -3.93
CA LEU A 98 -10.30 -3.06 -3.72
C LEU A 98 -11.45 -2.51 -4.60
N ARG A 99 -11.52 -1.19 -4.78
CA ARG A 99 -12.62 -0.54 -5.51
C ARG A 99 -12.43 -0.54 -7.02
N PHE A 100 -11.21 -0.33 -7.50
CA PHE A 100 -10.91 -0.09 -8.91
C PHE A 100 -10.09 -1.20 -9.55
N GLY A 101 -9.45 -2.07 -8.75
CA GLY A 101 -8.62 -3.16 -9.25
C GLY A 101 -9.43 -4.17 -10.05
N ILE A 102 -8.88 -4.53 -11.20
CA ILE A 102 -9.38 -5.57 -12.09
C ILE A 102 -8.31 -6.65 -12.18
N VAL A 103 -8.70 -7.91 -11.98
CA VAL A 103 -7.82 -9.07 -12.06
C VAL A 103 -7.29 -9.21 -13.49
N ASN A 104 -5.97 -9.24 -13.65
CA ASN A 104 -5.34 -9.45 -14.96
C ASN A 104 -5.13 -10.94 -15.27
N ARG A 105 -4.63 -11.23 -16.48
CA ARG A 105 -4.40 -12.62 -16.92
C ARG A 105 -3.35 -13.37 -16.08
N GLU A 106 -2.35 -12.67 -15.55
CA GLU A 106 -1.30 -13.29 -14.74
C GLU A 106 -1.85 -13.72 -13.38
N ALA A 107 -2.62 -12.84 -12.74
CA ALA A 107 -3.33 -13.15 -11.50
C ALA A 107 -4.31 -14.32 -11.67
N ALA A 108 -5.00 -14.37 -12.81
CA ALA A 108 -5.90 -15.49 -13.11
C ALA A 108 -5.15 -16.82 -13.27
N ARG A 109 -3.96 -16.81 -13.89
CA ARG A 109 -3.10 -18.01 -13.96
C ARG A 109 -2.69 -18.53 -12.58
N LEU A 110 -2.53 -17.63 -11.61
CA LEU A 110 -2.21 -17.96 -10.22
C LEU A 110 -3.45 -18.33 -9.37
N GLY A 111 -4.64 -18.32 -9.98
CA GLY A 111 -5.90 -18.67 -9.31
C GLY A 111 -6.43 -17.57 -8.38
N TYR A 112 -6.13 -16.30 -8.67
CA TYR A 112 -6.55 -15.17 -7.83
C TYR A 112 -7.95 -14.61 -8.17
N GLY A 113 -8.56 -15.12 -9.25
CA GLY A 113 -9.86 -14.72 -9.81
C GLY A 113 -9.88 -15.00 -11.32
N ASP A 114 -10.97 -14.67 -12.02
CA ASP A 114 -10.99 -14.70 -13.48
C ASP A 114 -10.54 -13.36 -14.07
N PRO A 115 -9.95 -13.33 -15.28
CA PRO A 115 -9.57 -12.07 -15.93
C PRO A 115 -10.79 -11.16 -16.10
N GLY A 116 -10.67 -9.90 -15.69
CA GLY A 116 -11.76 -8.93 -15.74
C GLY A 116 -12.64 -8.88 -14.48
N ASP A 117 -12.49 -9.84 -13.55
CA ASP A 117 -13.17 -9.77 -12.26
C ASP A 117 -12.67 -8.55 -11.46
N ARG A 118 -13.57 -7.93 -10.69
CA ARG A 118 -13.16 -6.91 -9.71
C ARG A 118 -12.48 -7.57 -8.54
N VAL A 119 -11.42 -6.96 -8.01
CA VAL A 119 -10.72 -7.46 -6.81
C VAL A 119 -11.69 -7.63 -5.64
N SER A 120 -12.61 -6.69 -5.43
CA SER A 120 -13.61 -6.76 -4.35
C SER A 120 -14.74 -7.75 -4.54
N MET A 121 -14.91 -8.38 -5.72
CA MET A 121 -16.01 -9.32 -5.90
C MET A 121 -15.84 -10.56 -5.04
N GLU A 122 -16.88 -10.88 -4.28
CA GLU A 122 -17.22 -12.23 -3.90
C GLU A 122 -18.05 -12.82 -5.05
N ARG A 123 -17.70 -14.03 -5.50
CA ARG A 123 -18.65 -14.88 -6.21
C ARG A 123 -19.42 -15.70 -5.18
#